data_AF-A0A8B7IQN8-F1
#
_entry.id   AF-A0A8B7IQN8-F1
#
_cell.length_a   1.000
_cell.length_b   1.000
_cell.length_c   1.000
_cell.angle_alpha   90.00
_cell.angle_beta   90.00
_cell.angle_gamma   90.00
#
_symmetry.space_group_name_H-M   'P 1'
#
loop_
_entity.id
_entity.type
_entity.pdbx_description
1 polymer ?
#
loop_
_entity_poly.entity_id
_entity_poly.type
_entity_poly.pdbx_seq_one_letter_code
_entity_poly.pdbx_strand_id
1 'polypeptide(L)'
;MEKLEARIRNHDREIEKMCNFHYQGFVDSITELLKVRGEAQKLKNQVTDTNRKLQNEGKELIIAMEELKQCRLQQRNISATVDKLTLCLPVLEMYSKLREQMKSKRHYPALKTLEHLEHTYLPQVSHYRFCKIMVDNIPKLREEIKEVSMSDLKDFLESIRKHSDKIGETAMKQIPGTQPGMRGRDA
;
A
#
# COMPACT_ATOMS: atom_id res chain seq x y z
N MET A 1 99.06 -29.25 -46.24
CA MET A 1 98.34 -27.99 -45.98
C MET A 1 97.17 -27.79 -46.94
N GLU A 2 97.35 -27.88 -48.26
CA GLU A 2 96.28 -27.65 -49.26
C GLU A 2 95.00 -28.48 -49.10
N LYS A 3 95.10 -29.77 -48.77
CA LYS A 3 93.92 -30.65 -48.56
C LYS A 3 93.07 -30.22 -47.36
N LEU A 4 93.69 -29.64 -46.33
CA LEU A 4 92.98 -29.16 -45.15
C LEU A 4 92.25 -27.85 -45.46
N GLU A 5 92.91 -26.93 -46.15
CA GLU A 5 92.27 -25.70 -46.62
C GLU A 5 91.10 -25.96 -47.58
N ALA A 6 91.22 -26.97 -48.45
CA ALA A 6 90.13 -27.35 -49.35
C ALA A 6 88.89 -27.85 -48.58
N ARG A 7 89.08 -28.61 -47.49
CA ARG A 7 87.97 -29.06 -46.62
C ARG A 7 87.35 -27.90 -45.85
N ILE A 8 88.17 -26.99 -45.32
CA ILE A 8 87.69 -25.79 -44.62
C ILE A 8 86.83 -24.95 -45.57
N ARG A 9 87.33 -24.63 -46.77
CA ARG A 9 86.57 -23.89 -47.79
C ARG A 9 85.26 -24.56 -48.19
N ASN A 10 85.22 -25.90 -48.24
CA ASN A 10 84.02 -26.63 -48.59
C ASN A 10 82.96 -26.58 -47.47
N HIS A 11 83.38 -26.73 -46.22
CA HIS A 11 82.47 -26.57 -45.07
C HIS A 11 81.98 -25.14 -44.90
N ASP A 12 82.83 -24.13 -45.09
CA ASP A 12 82.39 -22.73 -45.05
C ASP A 12 81.29 -22.47 -46.09
N ARG A 13 81.43 -23.05 -47.30
CA ARG A 13 80.40 -22.99 -48.33
C ARG A 13 79.11 -23.69 -47.95
N GLU A 14 79.18 -24.85 -47.30
CA GLU A 14 77.99 -25.56 -46.82
C GLU A 14 77.28 -24.80 -45.71
N ILE A 15 78.05 -24.22 -44.76
CA ILE A 15 77.52 -23.37 -43.69
C ILE A 15 76.83 -22.15 -44.29
N GLU A 16 77.47 -21.45 -45.23
CA GLU A 16 76.91 -20.27 -45.88
C GLU A 16 75.62 -20.60 -46.66
N LYS A 17 75.59 -21.74 -47.36
CA LYS A 17 74.41 -22.20 -48.09
C LYS A 17 73.26 -22.54 -47.15
N MET A 18 73.54 -23.17 -46.01
CA MET A 18 72.54 -23.53 -45.02
C MET A 18 72.00 -22.30 -44.26
N CYS A 19 72.89 -21.36 -43.92
CA CYS A 19 72.51 -20.07 -43.36
C CYS A 19 71.62 -19.28 -44.33
N ASN A 20 72.01 -19.15 -45.60
CA ASN A 20 71.21 -18.45 -46.60
C ASN A 20 69.84 -19.12 -46.82
N PHE A 21 69.77 -20.44 -46.79
CA PHE A 21 68.51 -21.18 -46.95
C PHE A 21 67.52 -20.91 -45.81
N HIS A 22 67.99 -20.79 -44.56
CA HIS A 22 67.12 -20.60 -43.39
C HIS A 22 66.96 -19.13 -42.95
N TYR A 23 67.79 -18.20 -43.44
CA TYR A 23 67.81 -16.81 -43.00
C TYR A 23 66.43 -16.14 -43.14
N GLN A 24 65.75 -16.32 -44.28
CA GLN A 24 64.43 -15.73 -44.50
C GLN A 24 63.40 -16.27 -43.50
N GLY A 25 63.35 -17.59 -43.29
CA GLY A 25 62.42 -18.19 -42.33
C GLY A 25 62.65 -17.74 -40.89
N PHE A 26 63.91 -17.47 -40.52
CA PHE A 26 64.25 -16.87 -39.23
C PHE A 26 63.74 -15.42 -39.12
N VAL A 27 63.96 -14.60 -40.15
CA VAL A 27 63.48 -13.21 -40.21
C VAL A 27 61.94 -13.15 -40.15
N ASP A 28 61.27 -14.04 -40.87
CA ASP A 28 59.80 -14.14 -40.88
C ASP A 28 59.28 -14.51 -39.49
N SER A 29 59.89 -15.51 -38.85
CA SER A 29 59.54 -15.94 -37.48
C SER A 29 59.70 -14.82 -36.44
N ILE A 30 60.79 -14.04 -36.52
CA ILE A 30 60.97 -12.87 -35.65
C ILE A 30 59.88 -11.83 -35.91
N THR A 31 59.57 -11.59 -37.17
CA THR A 31 58.56 -10.60 -37.56
C THR A 31 57.17 -10.99 -37.05
N GLU A 32 56.79 -12.27 -37.15
CA GLU A 32 55.55 -12.79 -36.56
C GLU A 32 55.54 -12.67 -35.04
N LEU A 33 56.63 -13.02 -34.36
CA LEU A 33 56.72 -12.91 -32.90
C LEU A 33 56.56 -11.46 -32.42
N LEU A 34 57.12 -10.49 -33.16
CA LEU A 34 56.93 -9.07 -32.89
C LEU A 34 55.48 -8.62 -33.10
N LYS A 35 54.77 -9.15 -34.13
CA LYS A 35 53.34 -8.89 -34.34
C LYS A 35 52.50 -9.46 -33.20
N VAL A 36 52.70 -10.73 -32.85
CA VAL A 36 52.00 -11.39 -31.74
C VAL A 36 52.19 -10.64 -30.44
N ARG A 37 53.41 -10.17 -30.14
CA ARG A 37 53.68 -9.32 -28.96
C ARG A 37 52.85 -8.03 -28.99
N GLY A 38 52.74 -7.37 -30.15
CA GLY A 38 51.93 -6.17 -30.32
C GLY A 38 50.44 -6.42 -30.12
N GLU A 39 49.92 -7.52 -30.66
CA GLU A 39 48.53 -7.94 -30.49
C GLU A 39 48.21 -8.32 -29.04
N ALA A 40 49.10 -9.08 -28.38
CA ALA A 40 48.97 -9.44 -26.97
C ALA A 40 48.93 -8.19 -26.07
N GLN A 41 49.73 -7.17 -26.37
CA GLN A 41 49.70 -5.90 -25.65
C GLN A 41 48.39 -5.13 -25.88
N LYS A 42 47.87 -5.11 -27.11
CA LYS A 42 46.56 -4.50 -27.41
C LYS A 42 45.43 -5.21 -26.66
N LEU A 43 45.43 -6.54 -26.68
CA LEU A 43 44.44 -7.35 -25.98
C LEU A 43 44.50 -7.09 -24.47
N LYS A 44 45.71 -7.06 -23.89
CA LYS A 44 45.90 -6.73 -22.48
C LYS A 44 45.26 -5.38 -22.13
N ASN A 45 45.51 -4.35 -22.94
CA ASN A 45 44.95 -3.02 -22.72
C ASN A 45 43.41 -3.02 -22.81
N GLN A 46 42.85 -3.70 -23.82
CA GLN A 46 41.40 -3.82 -23.99
C GLN A 46 40.74 -4.55 -22.81
N VAL A 47 41.35 -5.62 -22.32
CA VAL A 47 40.86 -6.37 -21.14
C VAL A 47 40.90 -5.48 -19.89
N THR A 48 42.00 -4.75 -19.67
CA THR A 48 42.10 -3.85 -18.50
C THR A 48 41.11 -2.70 -18.57
N ASP A 49 40.91 -2.12 -19.76
CA ASP A 49 39.96 -1.03 -19.97
C ASP A 49 38.51 -1.49 -19.77
N THR A 50 38.18 -2.66 -20.31
CA THR A 50 36.85 -3.26 -20.14
C THR A 50 36.57 -3.60 -18.68
N ASN A 51 37.54 -4.21 -17.99
CA ASN A 51 37.42 -4.49 -16.56
C ASN A 51 37.21 -3.20 -15.75
N ARG A 52 37.95 -2.13 -16.06
CA ARG A 52 37.78 -0.83 -15.38
C ARG A 52 36.40 -0.23 -15.62
N LYS A 53 35.90 -0.26 -16.86
CA LYS A 53 34.56 0.23 -17.20
C LYS A 53 33.47 -0.55 -16.47
N LEU A 54 33.55 -1.88 -16.53
CA LEU A 54 32.61 -2.77 -15.84
C LEU A 54 32.56 -2.53 -14.33
N GLN A 55 33.73 -2.35 -13.70
CA GLN A 55 33.79 -2.05 -12.26
C GLN A 55 33.21 -0.68 -11.92
N ASN A 56 33.40 0.32 -12.79
CA ASN A 56 32.86 1.66 -12.56
C ASN A 56 31.33 1.69 -12.74
N GLU A 57 30.83 1.18 -13.85
CA GLU A 57 29.38 1.08 -14.12
C GLU A 57 28.70 0.17 -13.09
N GLY A 58 29.37 -0.91 -12.67
CA GLY A 58 28.88 -1.79 -11.62
C GLY A 58 28.70 -1.09 -10.27
N LYS A 59 29.54 -0.11 -9.91
CA LYS A 59 29.38 0.67 -8.68
C LYS A 59 28.14 1.56 -8.74
N GLU A 60 27.93 2.25 -9.85
CA GLU A 60 26.73 3.08 -10.04
C GLU A 60 25.45 2.23 -9.99
N LEU A 61 25.48 1.05 -10.62
CA LEU A 61 24.38 0.10 -10.59
C LEU A 61 24.07 -0.37 -9.15
N ILE A 62 25.09 -0.67 -8.34
CA ILE A 62 24.90 -1.08 -6.95
C ILE A 62 24.21 0.03 -6.15
N ILE A 63 24.60 1.29 -6.35
CA ILE A 63 23.98 2.44 -5.69
C ILE A 63 22.50 2.54 -6.06
N ALA A 64 22.18 2.51 -7.37
CA ALA A 64 20.81 2.56 -7.85
C ALA A 64 19.95 1.38 -7.33
N MET A 65 20.54 0.20 -7.16
CA MET A 65 19.85 -0.97 -6.63
C MET A 65 19.54 -0.85 -5.14
N GLU A 66 20.42 -0.25 -4.34
CA GLU A 66 20.12 0.03 -2.93
C GLU A 66 19.05 1.12 -2.80
N GLU A 67 19.10 2.17 -3.61
CA GLU A 67 18.02 3.18 -3.69
C GLU A 67 16.67 2.54 -4.05
N LEU A 68 16.65 1.67 -5.06
CA LEU A 68 15.45 0.94 -5.46
C LEU A 68 14.89 0.07 -4.33
N LYS A 69 15.77 -0.58 -3.56
CA LYS A 69 15.38 -1.38 -2.40
C LYS A 69 14.74 -0.51 -1.31
N GLN A 70 15.30 0.67 -1.04
CA GLN A 70 14.71 1.63 -0.10
C GLN A 70 13.34 2.12 -0.60
N CYS A 71 13.22 2.49 -1.87
CA CYS A 71 11.93 2.86 -2.48
C CYS A 71 10.90 1.73 -2.38
N ARG A 72 11.29 0.48 -2.63
CA ARG A 72 10.39 -0.68 -2.50
C ARG A 72 9.92 -0.91 -1.06
N LEU A 73 10.80 -0.69 -0.08
CA LEU A 73 10.41 -0.76 1.33
C LEU A 73 9.38 0.32 1.66
N GLN A 74 9.62 1.56 1.24
CA GLN A 74 8.68 2.66 1.39
C GLN A 74 7.34 2.36 0.71
N GLN A 75 7.37 1.88 -0.53
CA GLN A 75 6.17 1.48 -1.28
C GLN A 75 5.37 0.40 -0.54
N ARG A 76 6.03 -0.62 0.01
CA ARG A 76 5.37 -1.66 0.82
C ARG A 76 4.73 -1.08 2.08
N ASN A 77 5.43 -0.20 2.78
CA ASN A 77 4.92 0.47 3.97
C ASN A 77 3.70 1.34 3.65
N ILE A 78 3.76 2.09 2.54
CA ILE A 78 2.65 2.91 2.06
C ILE A 78 1.45 2.03 1.71
N SER A 79 1.64 0.98 0.91
CA SER A 79 0.56 0.05 0.54
C SER A 79 -0.09 -0.57 1.78
N ALA A 80 0.71 -1.11 2.71
CA ALA A 80 0.21 -1.68 3.94
C ALA A 80 -0.53 -0.67 4.82
N THR A 81 -0.15 0.61 4.76
CA THR A 81 -0.85 1.69 5.48
C THR A 81 -2.19 2.01 4.81
N VAL A 82 -2.21 2.11 3.47
CA VAL A 82 -3.44 2.30 2.70
C VAL A 82 -4.43 1.17 3.01
N ASP A 83 -4.01 -0.08 2.93
CA ASP A 83 -4.88 -1.24 3.20
C ASP A 83 -5.49 -1.18 4.60
N LYS A 84 -4.69 -0.84 5.61
CA LYS A 84 -5.14 -0.69 7.00
C LYS A 84 -6.12 0.47 7.17
N LEU A 85 -5.86 1.61 6.52
CA LEU A 85 -6.76 2.78 6.57
C LEU A 85 -8.07 2.50 5.85
N THR A 86 -8.02 1.84 4.69
CA THR A 86 -9.20 1.43 3.93
C THR A 86 -10.08 0.49 4.74
N LEU A 87 -9.50 -0.44 5.51
CA LEU A 87 -10.25 -1.31 6.42
C LEU A 87 -10.94 -0.51 7.54
N CYS A 88 -10.31 0.55 8.04
CA CYS A 88 -10.82 1.37 9.13
C CYS A 88 -11.85 2.43 8.68
N LEU A 89 -11.85 2.81 7.40
CA LEU A 89 -12.66 3.91 6.88
C LEU A 89 -14.17 3.69 7.08
N PRO A 90 -14.77 2.51 6.78
CA PRO A 90 -16.20 2.28 6.99
C PRO A 90 -16.64 2.44 8.44
N VAL A 91 -15.76 2.09 9.40
CA VAL A 91 -16.03 2.21 10.84
C VAL A 91 -16.15 3.69 11.23
N LEU A 92 -15.23 4.51 10.73
CA LEU A 92 -15.21 5.95 10.98
C LEU A 92 -16.39 6.66 10.31
N GLU A 93 -16.70 6.32 9.06
CA GLU A 93 -17.84 6.86 8.32
C GLU A 93 -19.18 6.52 8.99
N MET A 94 -19.36 5.25 9.39
CA MET A 94 -20.60 4.81 10.04
C MET A 94 -20.76 5.45 11.42
N TYR A 95 -19.67 5.62 12.18
CA TYR A 95 -19.71 6.33 13.45
C TYR A 95 -19.99 7.84 13.29
N SER A 96 -19.44 8.47 12.25
CA SER A 96 -19.78 9.86 11.89
C SER A 96 -21.27 9.98 11.56
N LYS A 97 -21.79 9.08 10.74
CA LYS A 97 -23.22 8.99 10.40
C LYS A 97 -24.10 8.80 11.63
N LEU A 98 -23.70 7.95 12.58
CA LEU A 98 -24.40 7.78 13.85
C LEU A 98 -24.51 9.10 14.61
N ARG A 99 -23.39 9.83 14.75
CA ARG A 99 -23.35 11.13 15.44
C ARG A 99 -24.27 12.16 14.77
N GLU A 100 -24.31 12.20 13.44
CA GLU A 100 -25.23 13.07 12.70
C GLU A 100 -26.70 12.69 12.91
N GLN A 101 -27.02 11.40 12.94
CA GLN A 101 -28.38 10.91 13.21
C GLN A 101 -28.84 11.26 14.62
N MET A 102 -27.96 11.14 15.62
CA MET A 102 -28.24 11.57 16.99
C MET A 102 -28.47 13.09 17.07
N LYS A 103 -27.61 13.90 16.41
CA LYS A 103 -27.76 15.36 16.37
C LYS A 103 -29.06 15.80 15.70
N SER A 104 -29.52 15.06 14.69
CA SER A 104 -30.78 15.33 13.97
C SER A 104 -32.01 14.73 14.65
N LYS A 105 -31.89 14.21 15.88
CA LYS A 105 -32.96 13.54 16.66
C LYS A 105 -33.62 12.38 15.92
N ARG A 106 -32.90 11.75 14.97
CA ARG A 106 -33.36 10.56 14.26
C ARG A 106 -32.96 9.32 15.05
N HIS A 107 -33.59 9.13 16.20
CA HIS A 107 -33.18 8.13 17.19
C HIS A 107 -33.29 6.69 16.70
N TYR A 108 -34.34 6.34 15.97
CA TYR A 108 -34.50 4.99 15.42
C TYR A 108 -33.44 4.66 14.35
N PRO A 109 -33.22 5.50 13.32
CA PRO A 109 -32.08 5.32 12.42
C PRO A 109 -30.72 5.27 13.12
N ALA A 110 -30.51 6.11 14.16
CA ALA A 110 -29.28 6.10 14.95
C ALA A 110 -29.06 4.73 15.63
N LEU A 111 -30.09 4.17 16.27
CA LEU A 111 -30.00 2.88 16.92
C LEU A 111 -29.66 1.75 15.93
N LYS A 112 -30.29 1.76 14.75
CA LYS A 112 -30.00 0.79 13.68
C LYS A 112 -28.57 0.92 13.15
N THR A 113 -28.07 2.15 12.99
CA THR A 113 -26.68 2.41 12.60
C THR A 113 -25.69 1.93 13.66
N LEU A 114 -26.00 2.16 14.95
CA LEU A 114 -25.18 1.71 16.07
C LEU A 114 -25.08 0.18 16.13
N GLU A 115 -26.20 -0.51 15.97
CA GLU A 115 -26.25 -1.98 15.92
C GLU A 115 -25.43 -2.53 14.73
N HIS A 116 -25.57 -1.91 13.56
CA HIS A 116 -24.80 -2.32 12.38
C HIS A 116 -23.29 -2.09 12.56
N LEU A 117 -22.90 -0.95 13.17
CA LEU A 117 -21.51 -0.66 13.52
C LEU A 117 -20.93 -1.70 14.49
N GLU A 118 -21.68 -2.07 15.54
CA GLU A 118 -21.30 -3.04 16.56
C GLU A 118 -21.09 -4.45 15.99
N HIS A 119 -22.03 -4.94 15.19
CA HIS A 119 -22.02 -6.33 14.77
C HIS A 119 -21.30 -6.58 13.43
N THR A 120 -21.22 -5.58 12.55
CA THR A 120 -20.66 -5.77 11.20
C THR A 120 -19.23 -5.27 11.08
N TYR A 121 -18.97 -4.04 11.53
CA TYR A 121 -17.70 -3.36 11.23
C TYR A 121 -16.66 -3.49 12.34
N LEU A 122 -17.04 -3.23 13.59
CA LEU A 122 -16.10 -3.25 14.73
C LEU A 122 -15.39 -4.61 14.96
N PRO A 123 -16.01 -5.78 14.73
CA PRO A 123 -15.31 -7.06 14.87
C PRO A 123 -14.12 -7.20 13.91
N GLN A 124 -14.19 -6.61 12.73
CA GLN A 124 -13.16 -6.69 11.68
C GLN A 124 -11.89 -5.89 12.00
N VAL A 125 -11.98 -4.93 12.93
CA VAL A 125 -10.93 -3.95 13.27
C VAL A 125 -10.64 -3.94 14.78
N SER A 126 -11.03 -5.01 15.48
CA SER A 126 -11.02 -5.11 16.94
C SER A 126 -9.62 -5.02 17.57
N HIS A 127 -8.56 -5.31 16.82
CA HIS A 127 -7.18 -5.18 17.28
C HIS A 127 -6.71 -3.72 17.37
N TYR A 128 -7.41 -2.78 16.74
CA TYR A 128 -7.03 -1.37 16.82
C TYR A 128 -7.52 -0.72 18.12
N ARG A 129 -6.63 0.01 18.78
CA ARG A 129 -6.92 0.68 20.06
C ARG A 129 -8.13 1.63 19.98
N PHE A 130 -8.30 2.35 18.87
CA PHE A 130 -9.43 3.27 18.72
C PHE A 130 -10.78 2.52 18.64
N CYS A 131 -10.81 1.32 18.05
CA CYS A 131 -12.02 0.51 17.98
C CYS A 131 -12.45 0.02 19.36
N LYS A 132 -11.49 -0.33 20.23
CA LYS A 132 -11.78 -0.68 21.62
C LYS A 132 -12.49 0.47 22.36
N ILE A 133 -12.01 1.70 22.18
CA ILE A 133 -12.65 2.89 22.75
C ILE A 133 -14.09 3.06 22.21
N MET A 134 -14.32 2.79 20.92
CA MET A 134 -15.66 2.86 20.35
C MET A 134 -16.58 1.81 20.96
N VAL A 135 -16.15 0.55 21.07
CA VAL A 135 -16.89 -0.55 21.71
C VAL A 135 -17.26 -0.20 23.15
N ASP A 136 -16.31 0.28 23.94
CA ASP A 136 -16.53 0.67 25.34
C ASP A 136 -17.56 1.81 25.49
N ASN A 137 -17.76 2.62 24.44
CA ASN A 137 -18.73 3.71 24.42
C ASN A 137 -20.12 3.31 23.88
N ILE A 138 -20.26 2.15 23.22
CA ILE A 138 -21.55 1.69 22.67
C ILE A 138 -22.66 1.65 23.73
N PRO A 139 -22.45 1.08 24.94
CA PRO A 139 -23.50 1.04 25.95
C PRO A 139 -23.98 2.43 26.36
N LYS A 140 -23.06 3.40 26.45
CA LYS A 140 -23.38 4.79 26.80
C LYS A 140 -24.21 5.46 25.70
N LEU A 141 -23.82 5.28 24.44
CA LEU A 141 -24.57 5.82 23.30
C LEU A 141 -25.97 5.20 23.21
N ARG A 142 -26.10 3.90 23.49
CA ARG A 142 -27.39 3.22 23.52
C ARG A 142 -28.29 3.78 24.62
N GLU A 143 -27.75 4.02 25.81
CA GLU A 143 -28.53 4.62 26.91
C GLU A 143 -28.90 6.08 26.61
N GLU A 144 -27.99 6.88 26.04
CA GLU A 144 -28.27 8.26 25.62
C GLU A 144 -29.43 8.32 24.60
N ILE A 145 -29.38 7.48 23.55
CA ILE A 145 -30.46 7.41 22.56
C ILE A 145 -31.79 7.04 23.23
N LYS A 146 -31.77 6.08 24.16
CA LYS A 146 -32.95 5.64 24.90
C LYS A 146 -33.52 6.75 25.78
N GLU A 147 -32.69 7.44 26.57
CA GLU A 147 -33.12 8.52 27.44
C GLU A 147 -33.77 9.66 26.65
N VAL A 148 -33.12 10.12 25.58
CA VAL A 148 -33.65 11.21 24.74
C VAL A 148 -34.94 10.79 24.05
N SER A 149 -34.99 9.56 23.51
CA SER A 149 -36.21 9.03 22.87
C SER A 149 -37.39 8.92 23.84
N MET A 150 -37.12 8.47 25.07
CA MET A 150 -38.14 8.34 26.12
C MET A 150 -38.62 9.72 26.61
N SER A 151 -37.74 10.72 26.67
CA SER A 151 -38.12 12.10 26.97
C SER A 151 -39.03 12.66 25.88
N ASP A 152 -38.63 12.56 24.61
CA ASP A 152 -39.42 13.04 23.47
C ASP A 152 -40.81 12.36 23.42
N LEU A 153 -40.88 11.06 23.74
CA LEU A 153 -42.15 10.33 23.83
C LEU A 153 -43.03 10.82 24.99
N LYS A 154 -42.46 11.06 26.18
CA LYS A 154 -43.20 11.59 27.33
C LYS A 154 -43.77 12.97 27.03
N ASP A 155 -42.97 13.84 26.43
CA ASP A 155 -43.39 15.19 26.04
C ASP A 155 -44.52 15.15 24.99
N PHE A 156 -44.43 14.21 24.03
CA PHE A 156 -45.48 13.97 23.05
C PHE A 156 -46.80 13.52 23.70
N LEU A 157 -46.76 12.54 24.60
CA LEU A 157 -47.95 12.04 25.30
C LEU A 157 -48.60 13.12 26.18
N GLU A 158 -47.78 13.93 26.86
CA GLU A 158 -48.26 15.07 27.66
C GLU A 158 -48.90 16.15 26.78
N SER A 159 -48.35 16.39 25.58
CA SER A 159 -48.96 17.28 24.59
C SER A 159 -50.31 16.76 24.09
N ILE A 160 -50.41 15.47 23.77
CA ILE A 160 -51.70 14.84 23.40
C ILE A 160 -52.71 15.03 24.52
N ARG A 161 -52.34 14.72 25.77
CA ARG A 161 -53.24 14.85 26.92
C ARG A 161 -53.85 16.25 27.03
N LYS A 162 -53.02 17.30 26.91
CA LYS A 162 -53.46 18.70 26.96
C LYS A 162 -54.42 19.10 25.84
N HIS A 163 -54.28 18.51 24.65
CA HIS A 163 -55.11 18.85 23.49
C HIS A 163 -56.33 17.93 23.34
N SER A 164 -56.26 16.71 23.86
CA SER A 164 -57.33 15.71 23.78
C SER A 164 -58.59 16.16 24.50
N ASP A 165 -58.48 16.87 25.63
CA ASP A 165 -59.65 17.37 26.37
C ASP A 165 -60.47 18.37 25.54
N LYS A 166 -59.80 19.30 24.83
CA LYS A 166 -60.45 20.28 23.96
C LYS A 166 -61.08 19.64 22.72
N ILE A 167 -60.39 18.67 22.13
CA ILE A 167 -60.90 17.91 20.98
C ILE A 167 -62.11 17.08 21.41
N GLY A 168 -62.03 16.41 22.56
CA GLY A 168 -63.12 15.66 23.16
C GLY A 168 -64.35 16.52 23.46
N GLU A 169 -64.17 17.70 24.08
CA GLU A 169 -65.26 18.65 24.33
C GLU A 169 -65.95 19.09 23.02
N THR A 170 -65.17 19.38 21.98
CA THR A 170 -65.70 19.80 20.67
C THR A 170 -66.42 18.65 19.95
N ALA A 171 -65.88 17.43 20.00
CA ALA A 171 -66.50 16.24 19.45
C ALA A 171 -67.82 15.90 20.16
N MET A 172 -67.86 16.00 21.49
CA MET A 172 -69.08 15.77 22.30
C MET A 172 -70.16 16.82 22.01
N LYS A 173 -69.79 18.08 21.74
CA LYS A 173 -70.74 19.13 21.31
C LYS A 173 -71.28 18.92 19.89
N GLN A 174 -70.55 18.21 19.03
CA GLN A 174 -70.98 17.89 17.66
C GLN A 174 -71.82 16.60 17.55
N ILE A 175 -71.97 15.83 18.64
CA ILE A 175 -72.89 14.68 18.69
C ILE A 175 -74.28 15.21 19.10
N PRO A 176 -75.27 15.29 18.19
CA PRO A 176 -76.61 15.72 18.53
C PRO A 176 -77.34 14.54 19.17
N GLY A 177 -77.30 14.40 20.50
CA GLY A 177 -77.91 13.21 21.10
C GLY A 177 -78.04 13.08 22.61
N THR A 178 -77.65 14.05 23.44
CA THR A 178 -77.85 13.90 24.90
C THR A 178 -78.54 15.12 25.50
N GLN A 179 -79.86 15.18 25.36
CA GLN A 179 -80.71 16.01 26.22
C GLN A 179 -80.81 15.35 27.61
N PRO A 180 -80.48 16.04 28.72
CA PRO A 180 -80.89 15.61 30.04
C PRO A 180 -82.32 16.11 30.28
N GLY A 181 -83.30 15.33 29.82
CA GLY A 181 -84.71 15.57 30.09
C GLY A 181 -85.32 14.33 30.74
N MET A 182 -85.59 14.39 32.05
CA MET A 182 -86.84 13.99 32.70
C MET A 182 -86.73 14.32 34.20
N ARG A 183 -87.22 15.52 34.56
CA ARG A 183 -87.64 15.84 35.93
C ARG A 183 -88.79 14.90 36.27
N GLY A 184 -88.67 14.21 37.41
CA GLY A 184 -89.72 13.35 37.95
C GLY A 184 -91.06 14.09 38.06
N ARG A 185 -92.10 13.40 37.61
CA ARG A 185 -93.49 13.60 37.98
C ARG A 185 -94.06 12.19 38.09
N ASP A 186 -94.32 11.75 39.32
CA ASP A 186 -95.30 10.72 39.64
C ASP A 186 -95.80 10.95 41.07
N ALA A 187 -97.13 10.95 41.18
CA ALA A 187 -98.03 11.06 42.34
C ALA A 187 -98.11 12.43 43.07
#